data_AF-A0A3S5FGP1-F1
#
_entry.id   AF-A0A3S5FGP1-F1
#
_cell.length_a   1.000
_cell.length_b   1.000
_cell.length_c   1.000
_cell.angle_alpha   90.00
_cell.angle_beta   90.00
_cell.angle_gamma   90.00
#
_symmetry.space_group_name_H-M   'P 1'
#
loop_
_entity.id
_entity.type
_entity.pdbx_description
1 polymer ?
#
loop_
_entity_poly.entity_id
_entity_poly.type
_entity_poly.pdbx_seq_one_letter_code
_entity_poly.pdbx_strand_id
1 'polypeptide(L)' 'MSERQFALWDDSDLSKPLMVEDLDTSNGVIFPFYDHDCHIIYLCGKVIR' A
#
# COMPACT_ATOMS: atom_id res chain seq x y z
N MET A 1 9.84 2.25 -15.65
CA MET A 1 9.21 3.27 -14.79
C MET A 1 8.94 2.58 -13.45
N SER A 2 9.20 3.24 -12.32
CA SER A 2 8.90 2.65 -11.01
C SER A 2 7.45 2.97 -10.68
N GLU A 3 6.62 1.96 -10.52
CA GLU A 3 5.23 2.09 -10.11
C GLU A 3 5.11 1.80 -8.62
N ARG A 4 4.27 2.56 -7.93
CA ARG A 4 3.94 2.31 -6.53
C ARG A 4 2.69 1.44 -6.48
N GLN A 5 2.77 0.36 -5.72
CA GLN A 5 1.69 -0.60 -5.55
C GLN A 5 1.32 -0.75 -4.09
N PHE A 6 0.05 -1.03 -3.85
CA PHE A 6 -0.45 -1.52 -2.57
C PHE A 6 -0.86 -2.98 -2.74
N ALA A 7 -0.55 -3.83 -1.76
CA ALA A 7 -0.98 -5.22 -1.77
C ALA A 7 -1.44 -5.65 -0.37
N LEU A 8 -2.52 -6.41 -0.34
CA LEU A 8 -3.04 -7.06 0.87
C LEU A 8 -2.70 -8.55 0.82
N TRP A 9 -2.26 -9.10 1.94
CA TRP A 9 -1.82 -10.49 2.06
C TRP A 9 -2.54 -11.19 3.20
N ASP A 10 -2.70 -12.50 3.06
CA ASP A 10 -3.11 -13.41 4.13
C ASP A 10 -1.84 -13.84 4.90
N ASP A 11 -1.82 -13.67 6.21
CA ASP A 11 -0.66 -14.03 7.03
C ASP A 11 -0.44 -15.55 7.11
N SER A 12 -1.49 -16.34 6.86
CA SER A 12 -1.43 -17.80 6.83
C SER A 12 -0.94 -18.37 5.48
N ASP A 13 -1.03 -17.59 4.39
CA ASP A 13 -0.59 -17.96 3.05
C ASP A 13 -0.03 -16.76 2.28
N LEU A 14 1.30 -16.59 2.37
CA LEU A 14 2.04 -15.56 1.64
C LEU A 14 2.46 -15.98 0.22
N SER A 15 1.89 -17.06 -0.33
CA SER A 15 2.22 -17.49 -1.71
C SER A 15 1.66 -16.55 -2.77
N LYS A 16 0.56 -15.85 -2.48
CA LYS A 16 -0.08 -14.88 -3.36
C LYS A 16 -0.77 -13.76 -2.57
N PRO A 17 -0.83 -12.54 -3.12
CA PRO A 17 -1.60 -11.47 -2.50
C PRO A 17 -3.11 -11.76 -2.64
N LEU A 18 -3.88 -11.32 -1.65
CA LEU A 18 -5.34 -11.25 -1.72
C LEU A 18 -5.80 -10.17 -2.71
N MET A 19 -5.05 -9.06 -2.79
CA MET A 19 -5.31 -7.93 -3.67
C MET A 19 -4.00 -7.21 -4.00
N VAL A 20 -3.92 -6.65 -5.21
CA VAL A 20 -2.88 -5.71 -5.62
C VAL A 20 -3.55 -4.55 -6.34
N GLU A 21 -3.17 -3.32 -5.99
CA GLU A 21 -3.67 -2.09 -6.60
C GLU A 21 -2.49 -1.22 -7.05
N ASP A 22 -2.54 -0.76 -8.30
CA ASP A 22 -1.57 0.18 -8.87
C ASP A 22 -1.97 1.61 -8.48
N LEU A 23 -1.05 2.37 -7.90
CA LEU A 23 -1.35 3.69 -7.34
C LEU A 23 -0.94 4.83 -8.31
N ASP A 24 0.37 5.02 -8.50
CA ASP A 24 0.94 6.00 -9.42
C ASP A 24 2.42 5.70 -9.73
N THR A 25 3.05 6.57 -10.52
CA THR A 25 4.45 6.45 -10.96
C THR A 25 5.41 7.39 -10.22
N SER A 26 5.03 7.89 -9.04
CA SER A 26 5.87 8.79 -8.26
C SER A 26 6.91 8.03 -7.40
N ASN A 27 7.98 8.71 -6.97
CA ASN A 27 9.12 8.08 -6.30
C ASN A 27 9.09 8.14 -4.76
N GLY A 28 8.05 8.74 -4.18
CA GLY A 28 7.95 8.92 -2.73
C GLY A 28 7.59 7.62 -2.01
N VAL A 29 8.23 7.33 -0.88
CA VAL A 29 7.85 6.21 0.00
C VAL A 29 6.41 6.42 0.51
N ILE A 30 5.61 5.36 0.49
CA ILE A 30 4.24 5.34 1.02
C ILE A 30 4.27 4.78 2.44
N PHE A 31 3.57 5.45 3.34
CA PHE A 31 3.34 5.00 4.71
C PHE A 31 1.88 4.60 4.89
N PRO A 32 1.59 3.33 5.23
CA PRO A 32 0.23 2.89 5.55
C PRO A 32 -0.13 3.21 7.00
N PHE A 33 -1.34 3.73 7.21
CA PHE A 33 -1.94 3.93 8.53
C PHE A 33 -3.34 3.29 8.52
N TYR A 34 -3.55 2.30 9.38
CA TYR A 34 -4.82 1.58 9.46
C TYR A 34 -5.63 2.04 10.67
N ASP A 35 -6.87 2.43 10.42
CA ASP A 35 -7.87 2.69 11.44
C ASP A 35 -8.75 1.45 11.61
N HIS A 36 -8.64 0.80 12.77
CA HIS A 36 -9.39 -0.40 13.11
C HIS A 36 -10.88 -0.14 13.32
N ASP A 37 -11.28 1.05 13.76
CA ASP A 37 -12.67 1.36 14.10
C ASP A 37 -13.52 1.55 12.83
N CYS A 38 -12.90 2.13 11.80
CA CYS A 38 -13.55 2.39 10.51
C CYS A 38 -13.22 1.37 9.41
N HIS A 39 -12.25 0.49 9.65
CA HIS A 39 -11.66 -0.39 8.63
C HIS A 39 -11.13 0.35 7.40
N ILE A 40 -10.48 1.50 7.63
CA ILE A 40 -9.91 2.35 6.57
C ILE A 40 -8.39 2.31 6.64
N ILE A 41 -7.76 2.18 5.47
CA ILE A 41 -6.31 2.36 5.32
C ILE A 41 -6.01 3.67 4.60
N TYR A 42 -5.17 4.51 5.22
CA TYR A 42 -4.66 5.74 4.64
C TYR A 42 -3.25 5.49 4.10
N LEU A 43 -3.04 5.78 2.83
CA LEU A 43 -1.73 5.69 2.17
C LEU A 43 -1.15 7.09 1.99
N CYS A 44 -0.16 7.44 2.82
CA CYS A 44 0.44 8.78 2.81
C CYS A 44 1.82 8.74 2.13
N GLY A 45 1.95 9.44 1.00
CA GLY A 45 3.23 9.56 0.29
C GLY A 45 4.11 10.68 0.86
N LYS A 46 5.38 10.37 1.15
CA LYS A 46 6.38 11.41 1.44
C LYS A 46 6.94 11.97 0.14
N VAL A 47 6.77 13.28 -0.06
CA VAL A 47 7.47 14.00 -1.14
C VAL A 47 8.90 14.26 -0.68
N ILE A 48 9.87 13.65 -1.35
CA ILE A 48 11.29 13.99 -1.18
C ILE A 48 11.55 15.18 -2.10
N ARG A 49 11.78 16.36 -1.52
CA ARG A 49 12.33 17.53 -2.21
C ARG A 49 13.82 17.61 -1.94
#